data_AF-A0A714KQW2-F1
#
_entry.id   AF-A0A714KQW2-F1
#
_cell.length_a   1.000
_cell.length_b   1.000
_cell.length_c   1.000
_cell.angle_alpha   90.00
_cell.angle_beta   90.00
_cell.angle_gamma   90.00
#
_symmetry.space_group_name_H-M   'P 1'
#
loop_
_entity.id
_entity.type
_entity.pdbx_description
1 polymer ?
#
loop_
_entity_poly.entity_id
_entity_poly.type
_entity_poly.pdbx_seq_one_letter_code
_entity_poly.pdbx_strand_id
1 'polypeptide(L)'
;MQLIDLLLKELPKYGGWPAGASECIRFVDEATIDFYDSTGNWPYDCYELYGDIASAIVRKPSVPLDSEVVYYEDYKNALNKQENK
;
A
#
# COMPACT_ATOMS: atom_id res chain seq x y z
N MET A 1 -5.33 11.10 3.17
CA MET A 1 -5.59 9.72 3.64
C MET A 1 -4.23 9.05 3.85
N GLN A 2 -4.03 8.34 4.95
CA GLN A 2 -2.77 7.61 5.19
C GLN A 2 -2.74 6.35 4.32
N LEU A 3 -1.54 5.82 4.05
CA LEU A 3 -1.39 4.59 3.26
C LEU A 3 -2.22 3.43 3.85
N ILE A 4 -2.15 3.21 5.17
CA ILE A 4 -2.90 2.14 5.83
C ILE A 4 -4.42 2.20 5.57
N ASP A 5 -5.01 3.39 5.59
CA ASP A 5 -6.44 3.59 5.32
C ASP A 5 -6.78 3.29 3.86
N LEU A 6 -5.90 3.69 2.93
CA LEU A 6 -6.05 3.37 1.50
C LEU A 6 -6.06 1.85 1.30
N LEU A 7 -5.07 1.16 1.89
CA LEU A 7 -4.91 -0.27 1.71
C LEU A 7 -6.12 -1.03 2.25
N LEU A 8 -6.61 -0.67 3.45
CA LEU A 8 -7.80 -1.29 4.04
C LEU A 8 -9.06 -1.08 3.19
N LYS A 9 -9.20 0.10 2.57
CA LYS A 9 -10.37 0.43 1.76
C LYS A 9 -10.34 -0.22 0.37
N GLU A 10 -9.18 -0.27 -0.26
CA GLU A 10 -9.06 -0.55 -1.69
C GLU A 10 -8.55 -1.97 -1.97
N LEU A 11 -7.57 -2.49 -1.23
CA LEU A 11 -7.03 -3.84 -1.50
C LEU A 11 -8.07 -4.96 -1.50
N PRO A 12 -9.11 -4.98 -0.64
CA PRO A 12 -10.13 -6.03 -0.69
C PRO A 12 -10.82 -6.17 -2.07
N LYS A 13 -10.86 -5.09 -2.87
CA LYS A 13 -11.43 -5.11 -4.23
C LYS A 13 -10.52 -5.82 -5.25
N TYR A 14 -9.24 -6.01 -4.90
CA TYR A 14 -8.20 -6.62 -5.72
C TYR A 14 -7.71 -7.96 -5.16
N GLY A 15 -8.47 -8.58 -4.25
CA GLY A 15 -8.11 -9.85 -3.62
C GLY A 15 -7.34 -9.73 -2.30
N GLY A 16 -7.20 -8.51 -1.77
CA GLY A 16 -6.58 -8.25 -0.48
C GLY A 16 -5.06 -8.04 -0.57
N TRP A 17 -4.38 -8.24 0.56
CA TRP A 17 -2.93 -8.11 0.62
C TRP A 17 -2.25 -9.22 -0.21
N PRO A 18 -1.30 -8.89 -1.10
CA PRO A 18 -0.67 -9.89 -1.96
C PRO A 18 0.08 -10.96 -1.15
N ALA A 19 -0.16 -12.23 -1.46
CA ALA A 19 0.50 -13.33 -0.78
C ALA A 19 2.02 -13.26 -0.95
N GLY A 20 2.75 -13.27 0.16
CA GLY A 20 4.22 -13.22 0.18
C GLY A 20 4.81 -11.80 0.30
N ALA A 21 4.01 -10.74 0.13
CA ALA A 21 4.48 -9.38 0.38
C ALA A 21 4.62 -9.16 1.90
N SER A 22 5.78 -8.66 2.34
CA SER A 22 6.04 -8.27 3.72
C SER A 22 5.72 -6.81 3.99
N GLU A 23 5.85 -5.95 2.98
CA GLU A 23 5.62 -4.51 3.11
C GLU A 23 5.02 -3.90 1.84
N CYS A 24 4.40 -2.74 2.01
CA CYS A 24 3.92 -1.88 0.96
C CYS A 24 4.50 -0.48 1.16
N ILE A 25 5.07 0.09 0.09
CA ILE A 25 5.62 1.43 0.07
C ILE A 25 4.80 2.28 -0.89
N ARG A 26 4.53 3.52 -0.48
CA ARG A 26 3.98 4.55 -1.36
C ARG A 26 4.91 5.75 -1.37
N PHE A 27 5.36 6.14 -2.56
CA PHE A 27 5.95 7.47 -2.77
C PHE A 27 4.81 8.48 -2.93
N VAL A 28 4.74 9.49 -2.07
CA VAL A 28 3.51 10.30 -1.93
C VAL A 28 3.23 11.19 -3.14
N ASP A 29 4.27 11.48 -3.92
CA ASP A 29 4.29 12.29 -5.12
C ASP A 29 4.17 11.47 -6.41
N GLU A 30 4.21 10.15 -6.30
CA GLU A 30 4.06 9.23 -7.42
C GLU A 30 2.70 8.52 -7.37
N ALA A 31 2.13 8.27 -8.55
CA ALA A 31 0.89 7.53 -8.71
C ALA A 31 1.11 6.02 -8.62
N THR A 32 1.92 5.56 -7.66
CA THR A 32 2.25 4.14 -7.48
C THR A 32 2.22 3.74 -6.00
N ILE A 33 1.86 2.49 -5.76
CA ILE A 33 2.18 1.78 -4.53
C ILE A 33 2.93 0.52 -4.93
N ASP A 34 3.99 0.19 -4.22
CA ASP A 34 4.81 -0.97 -4.48
C ASP A 34 4.73 -1.94 -3.31
N PHE A 35 4.70 -3.23 -3.62
CA PHE A 35 4.83 -4.29 -2.63
C PHE A 35 6.21 -4.89 -2.72
N TYR A 36 6.73 -5.38 -1.60
CA TYR A 36 7.99 -6.12 -1.55
C TYR A 36 7.86 -7.32 -0.63
N ASP A 37 8.54 -8.41 -1.00
CA ASP A 37 8.77 -9.54 -0.11
C ASP A 37 9.87 -9.23 0.92
N SER A 38 10.15 -10.19 1.81
CA SER A 38 11.15 -10.03 2.87
C SER A 38 12.58 -9.82 2.36
N THR A 39 12.83 -10.03 1.07
CA THR A 39 14.12 -9.82 0.40
C THR A 39 14.19 -8.47 -0.32
N GLY A 40 13.12 -7.67 -0.29
CA GLY A 40 13.02 -6.42 -1.01
C GLY A 40 12.71 -6.60 -2.50
N ASN A 41 12.26 -7.78 -2.92
CA ASN A 41 11.94 -8.07 -4.31
C ASN A 41 10.44 -8.23 -4.50
N TRP A 42 9.96 -7.89 -5.69
CA TRP A 42 8.59 -8.20 -6.09
C TRP A 42 8.52 -8.49 -7.59
N PRO A 43 7.88 -9.59 -8.00
CA PRO A 43 7.92 -10.03 -9.39
C PRO A 43 6.88 -9.33 -10.28
N TYR A 44 5.98 -8.53 -9.70
CA TYR A 44 4.88 -7.90 -10.42
C TYR A 44 5.06 -6.39 -10.50
N ASP A 45 4.71 -5.82 -11.65
CA ASP A 45 4.58 -4.37 -11.79
C ASP A 45 3.33 -3.91 -11.02
N CYS A 46 3.55 -3.18 -9.93
CA CYS A 46 2.47 -2.74 -9.06
C CYS A 46 1.72 -1.54 -9.63
N TYR A 47 2.30 -0.80 -10.59
CA TYR A 47 1.61 0.30 -11.27
C TYR A 47 0.45 -0.24 -12.12
N GLU A 48 0.65 -1.34 -12.85
CA GLU A 48 -0.40 -1.95 -13.67
C GLU A 48 -1.59 -2.46 -12.84
N LEU A 49 -1.33 -2.92 -11.61
CA LEU A 49 -2.34 -3.51 -10.74
C LEU A 49 -3.04 -2.47 -9.85
N TYR A 50 -2.28 -1.51 -9.32
CA TYR A 50 -2.72 -0.62 -8.25
C TYR A 50 -2.56 0.88 -8.56
N GLY A 51 -2.02 1.24 -9.73
CA GLY A 51 -1.78 2.62 -10.13
C GLY A 51 -3.04 3.50 -10.09
N ASP A 52 -4.20 2.94 -10.47
CA ASP A 52 -5.48 3.64 -10.39
C ASP A 52 -5.83 4.07 -8.96
N ILE A 53 -5.58 3.19 -7.98
CA ILE A 53 -5.84 3.44 -6.56
C ILE A 53 -4.88 4.52 -6.02
N ALA A 54 -3.60 4.39 -6.37
CA ALA A 54 -2.54 5.28 -5.92
C ALA A 54 -2.72 6.70 -6.51
N SER A 55 -3.09 6.79 -7.79
CA SER A 55 -3.29 8.05 -8.53
C SER A 55 -4.31 8.98 -7.86
N ALA A 56 -5.38 8.42 -7.28
CA ALA A 56 -6.46 9.17 -6.67
C ALA A 56 -6.04 9.91 -5.39
N ILE A 57 -4.88 9.60 -4.83
CA ILE A 57 -4.42 10.12 -3.54
C ILE A 57 -2.99 10.68 -3.56
N VAL A 58 -2.42 10.87 -4.76
CA VAL A 58 -1.15 11.58 -4.97
C VAL A 58 -1.25 12.99 -4.38
N ARG A 59 -0.20 13.42 -3.69
CA ARG A 59 -0.15 14.75 -3.08
C ARG A 59 1.21 15.39 -3.27
N LYS A 60 1.25 16.73 -3.20
CA LYS A 60 2.51 17.46 -3.19
C LYS A 60 3.31 17.04 -1.95
N PRO A 61 4.57 16.58 -2.11
CA PRO A 61 5.35 16.11 -0.99
C PRO A 61 5.74 17.28 -0.08
N SER A 62 5.75 17.05 1.22
CA SER A 62 6.20 18.06 2.21
C SER A 62 7.72 18.11 2.35
N VAL A 63 8.40 17.03 1.99
CA VAL A 63 9.86 16.88 2.00
C VAL A 63 10.31 16.10 0.76
N PRO A 64 11.56 16.23 0.31
CA PRO A 64 12.06 15.40 -0.79
C PRO A 64 11.95 13.90 -0.48
N LEU A 65 11.50 13.10 -1.45
CA LEU A 65 11.38 11.64 -1.35
C LEU A 65 10.47 11.17 -0.20
N ASP A 66 9.40 11.91 0.08
CA ASP A 66 8.42 11.55 1.11
C ASP A 66 7.71 10.24 0.73
N SER A 67 7.80 9.27 1.63
CA SER A 67 7.21 7.95 1.44
C SER A 67 6.53 7.44 2.71
N GLU A 68 5.53 6.60 2.51
CA GLU A 68 4.82 5.91 3.57
C GLU A 68 5.05 4.41 3.41
N VAL A 69 5.36 3.72 4.51
CA VAL A 69 5.56 2.26 4.54
C VAL A 69 4.52 1.66 5.47
N VAL A 70 3.89 0.57 5.03
CA VAL A 70 3.01 -0.27 5.85
C VAL A 70 3.53 -1.69 5.80
N TYR A 71 3.73 -2.29 6.96
CA TYR A 71 4.06 -3.72 7.05
C TYR A 71 2.80 -4.57 7.04
N TYR A 72 2.92 -5.80 6.52
CA TYR A 72 1.80 -6.74 6.46
C TYR A 72 1.16 -6.97 7.83
N GLU A 73 1.97 -7.06 8.89
CA GLU A 73 1.45 -7.29 10.24
C GLU A 73 0.62 -6.09 10.76
N ASP A 74 1.02 -4.86 10.44
CA ASP A 74 0.25 -3.66 10.79
C ASP A 74 -1.07 -3.62 10.02
N TYR A 75 -1.04 -3.94 8.72
CA TYR A 75 -2.23 -4.08 7.89
C TYR A 75 -3.21 -5.12 8.47
N LYS A 76 -2.71 -6.31 8.78
CA LYS A 76 -3.51 -7.41 9.33
C LYS A 76 -4.12 -7.03 10.68
N ASN A 77 -3.35 -6.39 11.56
CA ASN A 77 -3.84 -5.91 12.85
C ASN A 77 -4.91 -4.83 12.70
N ALA A 78 -4.77 -3.94 11.72
CA ALA A 78 -5.76 -2.91 11.45
C ALA A 78 -7.04 -3.48 10.83
N LEU A 79 -6.92 -4.46 9.91
CA LEU A 79 -8.05 -5.16 9.30
C LEU A 79 -8.88 -5.88 10.37
N ASN A 80 -8.24 -6.66 11.23
CA ASN A 80 -8.92 -7.35 12.35
C ASN A 80 -9.65 -6.36 13.28
N LYS A 81 -9.10 -5.16 13.50
CA LYS A 81 -9.76 -4.13 14.31
C LYS A 81 -10.98 -3.52 13.63
N GLN A 82 -11.03 -3.47 12.30
CA GLN A 82 -12.21 -3.01 11.56
C GLN A 82 -13.35 -4.04 11.59
N GLU A 83 -13.03 -5.33 11.48
CA GLU A 83 -14.05 -6.40 11.47
C GLU A 83 -14.70 -6.64 12.83
N ASN A 84 -14.03 -6.27 13.93
CA ASN A 84 -14.54 -6.39 15.30
C ASN A 84 -15.27 -5.14 15.82
N LYS A 85 -15.56 -4.16 14.96
CA LYS A 85 -16.32 -2.94 15.27
C LYS A 85 -17.72 -2.99 14.67
#